data_AF-A0A924CXS9-F1
#
_entry.id   AF-A0A924CXS9-F1
#
_cell.length_a   1.000
_cell.length_b   1.000
_cell.length_c   1.000
_cell.angle_alpha   90.00
_cell.angle_beta   90.00
_cell.angle_gamma   90.00
#
_symmetry.space_group_name_H-M   'P 1'
#
loop_
_entity.id
_entity.type
_entity.pdbx_description
1 polymer ?
#
loop_
_entity_poly.entity_id
_entity_poly.type
_entity_poly.pdbx_seq_one_letter_code
_entity_poly.pdbx_strand_id
1 'polypeptide(L)'
;MKRLAVLAALLLVGAGRVPQVDGARLQAATPAPKLSGYHLFADAGGRVPAAGMVRYTLNTPLFSDYAEKFRYVWMPAGATATYNDKGVLEFPIGTAIVKTFAYPADFRAPDANVRLIETRLLVRRAAGWVPLSYVW
;
A
#
# COMPACT_ATOMS: atom_id res chain seq x y z
N MET A 1 -6.79 15.23 -60.19
CA MET A 1 -6.82 13.83 -59.69
C MET A 1 -5.70 13.64 -58.69
N LYS A 2 -6.06 13.28 -57.45
CA LYS A 2 -5.29 12.56 -56.39
C LYS A 2 -5.80 13.03 -55.02
N ARG A 3 -6.81 12.33 -54.51
CA ARG A 3 -7.32 12.48 -53.14
C ARG A 3 -6.31 11.81 -52.22
N LEU A 4 -5.68 12.58 -51.33
CA LEU A 4 -4.84 12.03 -50.26
C LEU A 4 -5.77 11.61 -49.12
N ALA A 5 -5.97 10.31 -48.95
CA ALA A 5 -6.68 9.76 -47.81
C ALA A 5 -5.70 9.67 -46.63
N VAL A 6 -5.89 10.50 -45.60
CA VAL A 6 -5.17 10.39 -44.33
C VAL A 6 -5.92 9.38 -43.47
N LEU A 7 -5.36 8.18 -43.30
CA LEU A 7 -5.82 7.23 -42.27
C LEU A 7 -5.32 7.74 -40.91
N ALA A 8 -6.23 8.25 -40.09
CA ALA A 8 -5.97 8.47 -38.67
C ALA A 8 -6.08 7.12 -37.95
N ALA A 9 -4.96 6.51 -37.60
CA ALA A 9 -4.91 5.36 -36.72
C ALA A 9 -5.21 5.82 -35.27
N LEU A 10 -6.41 5.52 -34.78
CA LEU A 10 -6.75 5.69 -33.37
C LEU A 10 -5.97 4.62 -32.57
N LEU A 11 -4.85 5.00 -31.96
CA LEU A 11 -4.18 4.20 -30.94
C LEU A 11 -5.05 4.21 -29.68
N LEU A 12 -5.88 3.18 -29.49
CA LEU A 12 -6.43 2.87 -28.17
C LEU A 12 -5.26 2.43 -27.28
N VAL A 13 -4.67 3.38 -26.56
CA VAL A 13 -3.87 3.07 -25.39
C VAL A 13 -4.82 2.43 -24.38
N GLY A 14 -4.73 1.11 -24.24
CA GLY A 14 -5.43 0.39 -23.19
C GLY A 14 -4.97 0.97 -21.86
N ALA A 15 -5.84 1.74 -21.20
CA ALA A 15 -5.60 2.21 -19.85
C ALA A 15 -5.57 0.97 -18.94
N GLY A 16 -4.38 0.41 -18.73
CA GLY A 16 -4.17 -0.62 -17.73
C GLY A 16 -4.71 -0.07 -16.42
N ARG A 17 -5.76 -0.69 -15.88
CA ARG A 17 -6.34 -0.27 -14.62
C ARG A 17 -5.24 -0.37 -13.57
N VAL A 18 -4.82 0.77 -13.02
CA VAL A 18 -3.93 0.77 -11.86
C VAL A 18 -4.66 0.01 -10.76
N PRO A 19 -4.06 -1.04 -10.18
CA PRO A 19 -4.72 -1.80 -9.13
C PRO A 19 -5.07 -0.87 -7.98
N GLN A 20 -6.31 -1.00 -7.53
CA GLN A 20 -6.84 -0.24 -6.41
C GLN A 20 -7.00 -1.16 -5.21
N VAL A 21 -6.72 -0.62 -4.03
CA VAL A 21 -6.90 -1.31 -2.76
C VAL A 21 -8.35 -1.75 -2.62
N ASP A 22 -8.55 -3.01 -2.25
CA ASP A 22 -9.87 -3.55 -1.94
C ASP A 22 -10.29 -3.15 -0.51
N GLY A 23 -10.91 -1.97 -0.40
CA GLY A 23 -11.41 -1.43 0.86
C GLY A 23 -12.49 -2.31 1.51
N ALA A 24 -13.33 -2.98 0.71
CA ALA A 24 -14.34 -3.90 1.23
C ALA A 24 -13.67 -5.12 1.87
N ARG A 25 -12.62 -5.66 1.24
CA ARG A 25 -11.86 -6.78 1.78
C ARG A 25 -11.16 -6.44 3.09
N LEU A 26 -10.62 -5.23 3.22
CA LEU A 26 -10.01 -4.74 4.48
C LEU A 26 -11.03 -4.71 5.63
N GLN A 27 -12.28 -4.39 5.33
CA GLN A 27 -13.37 -4.30 6.33
C GLN A 27 -14.06 -5.63 6.63
N ALA A 28 -13.88 -6.66 5.79
CA ALA A 28 -14.52 -7.95 5.99
C ALA A 28 -14.11 -8.64 7.31
N ALA A 29 -15.07 -9.26 8.00
CA ALA A 29 -14.87 -9.89 9.31
C ALA A 29 -13.69 -10.88 9.31
N THR A 30 -13.71 -11.82 8.36
CA THR A 30 -12.63 -12.79 8.15
C THR A 30 -11.50 -12.17 7.31
N PRO A 31 -10.25 -12.13 7.80
CA PRO A 31 -9.11 -11.62 7.03
C PRO A 31 -8.89 -12.39 5.72
N ALA A 32 -8.27 -11.74 4.73
CA ALA A 32 -7.84 -12.43 3.52
C ALA A 32 -6.82 -13.51 3.88
N PRO A 33 -6.85 -14.69 3.23
CA PRO A 33 -5.87 -15.74 3.49
C PRO A 33 -4.46 -15.35 3.02
N LYS A 34 -4.36 -14.42 2.07
CA LYS A 34 -3.10 -13.88 1.55
C LYS A 34 -3.14 -12.36 1.51
N LEU A 35 -1.97 -11.73 1.68
CA LEU A 35 -1.81 -10.27 1.57
C LEU A 35 -2.28 -9.72 0.22
N SER A 36 -2.04 -10.48 -0.86
CA SER A 36 -2.46 -10.11 -2.21
C SER A 36 -3.97 -9.93 -2.35
N GLY A 37 -4.79 -10.55 -1.48
CA GLY A 37 -6.24 -10.41 -1.52
C GLY A 37 -6.76 -9.00 -1.23
N TYR A 38 -5.93 -8.10 -0.71
CA TYR A 38 -6.30 -6.70 -0.45
C TYR A 38 -5.91 -5.75 -1.59
N HIS A 39 -5.17 -6.22 -2.60
CA HIS A 39 -4.66 -5.38 -3.70
C HIS A 39 -3.88 -4.13 -3.22
N LEU A 40 -3.11 -4.27 -2.13
CA LEU A 40 -2.25 -3.19 -1.60
C LEU A 40 -1.04 -2.90 -2.50
N PHE A 41 -0.64 -3.85 -3.33
CA PHE A 41 0.53 -3.70 -4.20
C PHE A 41 0.17 -4.12 -5.62
N ALA A 42 0.72 -3.40 -6.59
CA ALA A 42 0.53 -3.63 -8.01
C ALA A 42 1.37 -4.81 -8.52
N ASP A 43 2.45 -5.15 -7.82
CA ASP A 43 3.30 -6.28 -8.11
C ASP A 43 3.16 -7.39 -7.07
N ALA A 44 3.40 -8.63 -7.49
CA ALA A 44 3.42 -9.78 -6.61
C ALA A 44 4.53 -9.70 -5.54
N GLY A 45 5.54 -8.86 -5.74
CA GLY A 45 6.66 -8.66 -4.83
C GLY A 45 6.44 -7.59 -3.77
N GLY A 46 5.27 -6.92 -3.71
CA GLY A 46 4.94 -5.97 -2.65
C GLY A 46 5.73 -4.66 -2.66
N ARG A 47 6.31 -4.27 -3.79
CA ARG A 47 7.23 -3.12 -3.90
C ARG A 47 6.58 -1.88 -4.52
N VAL A 48 5.60 -2.09 -5.38
CA VAL A 48 4.87 -1.05 -6.10
C VAL A 48 3.53 -0.84 -5.39
N PRO A 49 3.36 0.23 -4.60
CA PRO A 49 2.11 0.47 -3.89
C PRO A 49 0.96 0.73 -4.86
N ALA A 50 -0.24 0.29 -4.49
CA ALA A 50 -1.47 0.58 -5.23
C ALA A 50 -1.84 2.07 -5.20
N ALA A 51 -2.73 2.50 -6.10
CA ALA A 51 -3.18 3.90 -6.14
C ALA A 51 -3.78 4.34 -4.78
N GLY A 52 -3.42 5.54 -4.35
CA GLY A 52 -3.90 6.13 -3.08
C GLY A 52 -3.15 5.66 -1.83
N MET A 53 -2.15 4.76 -1.96
CA MET A 53 -1.25 4.44 -0.86
C MET A 53 -0.18 5.50 -0.71
N VAL A 54 -0.22 6.23 0.40
CA VAL A 54 0.71 7.31 0.71
C VAL A 54 1.86 6.76 1.55
N ARG A 55 3.09 6.86 1.04
CA ARG A 55 4.30 6.49 1.78
C ARG A 55 4.58 7.50 2.88
N TYR A 56 5.03 7.04 4.04
CA TYR A 56 5.47 7.93 5.13
C TYR A 56 6.68 7.37 5.88
N THR A 57 7.35 8.24 6.62
CA THR A 57 8.44 7.90 7.55
C THR A 57 8.10 8.42 8.94
N LEU A 58 8.84 7.96 9.95
CA LEU A 58 8.69 8.42 11.33
C LEU A 58 9.92 9.23 11.71
N ASN A 59 9.71 10.33 12.44
CA ASN A 59 10.81 11.13 12.99
C ASN A 59 11.64 10.29 14.00
N THR A 60 10.97 9.50 14.83
CA THR A 60 11.57 8.62 15.84
C THR A 60 11.10 7.18 15.65
N PRO A 61 11.71 6.42 14.73
CA PRO A 61 11.31 5.04 14.47
C PRO A 61 11.75 4.11 15.61
N LEU A 62 10.87 3.18 15.99
CA LEU A 62 11.23 2.10 16.91
C LEU A 62 12.33 1.20 16.28
N PHE A 63 13.36 0.89 17.07
CA PHE A 63 14.38 -0.09 16.71
C PHE A 63 13.74 -1.49 16.54
N SER A 64 14.16 -2.23 15.50
CA SER A 64 13.68 -3.60 15.28
C SER A 64 14.77 -4.37 14.55
N ASP A 65 15.86 -4.65 15.25
CA ASP A 65 16.97 -5.49 14.80
C ASP A 65 17.50 -5.13 13.42
N TYR A 66 17.66 -3.83 13.15
CA TYR A 66 18.13 -3.30 11.86
C TYR A 66 17.22 -3.60 10.65
N ALA A 67 16.00 -4.09 10.86
CA ALA A 67 15.05 -4.30 9.76
C ALA A 67 14.66 -2.98 9.10
N GLU A 68 14.71 -2.96 7.78
CA GLU A 68 14.11 -1.91 6.95
C GLU A 68 12.59 -1.96 7.07
N LYS A 69 11.95 -0.78 7.00
CA LYS A 69 10.51 -0.64 7.26
C LYS A 69 9.85 0.26 6.24
N PHE A 70 9.19 -0.36 5.26
CA PHE A 70 8.35 0.34 4.29
C PHE A 70 6.98 0.60 4.91
N ARG A 71 6.55 1.85 4.94
CA ARG A 71 5.30 2.24 5.58
C ARG A 71 4.41 3.02 4.63
N TYR A 72 3.15 2.65 4.65
CA TYR A 72 2.12 3.30 3.85
C TYR A 72 0.87 3.52 4.68
N VAL A 73 0.11 4.54 4.34
CA VAL A 73 -1.27 4.72 4.78
C VAL A 73 -2.17 4.74 3.56
N TRP A 74 -3.28 4.03 3.65
CA TRP A 74 -4.37 4.10 2.69
C TRP A 74 -5.64 4.52 3.41
N MET A 75 -6.38 5.45 2.82
CA MET A 75 -7.67 5.91 3.33
C MET A 75 -8.73 5.78 2.23
N PRO A 76 -10.01 5.55 2.59
CA PRO A 76 -11.10 5.58 1.63
C PRO A 76 -11.11 6.89 0.83
N ALA A 77 -11.50 6.82 -0.43
CA ALA A 77 -11.59 7.99 -1.30
C ALA A 77 -12.50 9.08 -0.68
N GLY A 78 -12.04 10.33 -0.70
CA GLY A 78 -12.75 11.47 -0.12
C GLY A 78 -12.64 11.60 1.40
N ALA A 79 -12.07 10.62 2.10
CA ALA A 79 -11.85 10.69 3.54
C ALA A 79 -10.51 11.36 3.87
N THR A 80 -10.45 12.02 5.02
CA THR A 80 -9.24 12.67 5.55
C THR A 80 -9.04 12.30 7.01
N ALA A 81 -7.78 12.30 7.46
CA ALA A 81 -7.45 12.16 8.86
C ALA A 81 -7.45 13.54 9.53
N THR A 82 -7.94 13.61 10.77
CA THR A 82 -7.98 14.85 11.55
C THR A 82 -6.74 14.94 12.44
N TYR A 83 -6.12 16.12 12.46
CA TYR A 83 -5.02 16.41 13.38
C TYR A 83 -5.56 16.66 14.80
N ASN A 84 -4.84 16.16 15.80
CA ASN A 84 -5.01 16.56 17.19
C ASN A 84 -3.64 16.88 17.81
N ASP A 85 -3.62 17.78 18.78
CA ASP A 85 -2.42 18.27 19.46
C ASP A 85 -1.95 17.38 20.62
N LYS A 86 -2.75 16.37 20.98
CA LYS A 86 -2.56 15.53 22.18
C LYS A 86 -2.16 14.09 21.87
N GLY A 87 -2.05 13.70 20.60
CA GLY A 87 -1.82 12.30 20.24
C GLY A 87 -1.59 12.04 18.76
N VAL A 88 -1.96 10.83 18.33
CA VAL A 88 -1.85 10.38 16.94
C VAL A 88 -3.01 10.92 16.10
N LEU A 89 -2.82 11.06 14.79
CA LEU A 89 -3.88 11.46 13.87
C LEU A 89 -5.14 10.59 14.01
N GLU A 90 -6.30 11.23 13.94
CA GLU A 90 -7.59 10.54 13.93
C GLU A 90 -7.91 10.05 12.52
N PHE A 91 -7.65 8.77 12.29
CA PHE A 91 -7.91 8.14 11.02
C PHE A 91 -9.38 7.71 10.87
N PRO A 92 -10.00 7.93 9.69
CA PRO A 92 -11.37 7.52 9.43
C PRO A 92 -11.51 5.99 9.38
N ILE A 93 -12.72 5.49 9.65
CA ILE A 93 -13.07 4.08 9.42
C ILE A 93 -12.79 3.73 7.95
N GLY A 94 -12.19 2.57 7.72
CA GLY A 94 -11.69 2.16 6.40
C GLY A 94 -10.17 2.25 6.27
N THR A 95 -9.51 3.09 7.07
CA THR A 95 -8.06 3.30 6.97
C THR A 95 -7.28 2.01 7.17
N ALA A 96 -6.22 1.82 6.38
CA ALA A 96 -5.21 0.81 6.60
C ALA A 96 -3.83 1.44 6.73
N ILE A 97 -3.15 1.18 7.84
CA ILE A 97 -1.72 1.45 8.00
C ILE A 97 -0.99 0.16 7.68
N VAL A 98 -0.10 0.22 6.69
CA VAL A 98 0.64 -0.93 6.17
C VAL A 98 2.11 -0.75 6.52
N LYS A 99 2.73 -1.79 7.07
CA LYS A 99 4.15 -1.80 7.41
C LYS A 99 4.78 -3.11 6.97
N THR A 100 5.77 -3.05 6.10
CA THR A 100 6.55 -4.21 5.66
C THR A 100 7.94 -4.16 6.24
N PHE A 101 8.32 -5.21 6.97
CA PHE A 101 9.67 -5.44 7.47
C PHE A 101 10.49 -6.16 6.41
N ALA A 102 11.73 -5.73 6.23
CA ALA A 102 12.62 -6.27 5.22
C ALA A 102 14.09 -6.23 5.66
N TYR A 103 14.91 -7.05 5.02
CA TYR A 103 16.36 -7.02 5.16
C TYR A 103 17.04 -6.94 3.80
N PRO A 104 18.09 -6.12 3.64
CA PRO A 104 18.94 -6.20 2.47
C PRO A 104 19.71 -7.52 2.44
N ALA A 105 20.13 -7.95 1.26
CA ALA A 105 21.06 -9.07 1.15
C ALA A 105 22.46 -8.72 1.70
N ASP A 106 22.83 -7.44 1.63
CA ASP A 106 24.07 -6.89 2.18
C ASP A 106 23.78 -5.52 2.82
N PHE A 107 24.08 -5.37 4.11
CA PHE A 107 23.88 -4.11 4.83
C PHE A 107 24.76 -2.95 4.32
N ARG A 108 25.81 -3.23 3.56
CA ARG A 108 26.62 -2.22 2.87
C ARG A 108 25.93 -1.68 1.61
N ALA A 109 24.90 -2.37 1.11
CA ALA A 109 24.07 -1.99 -0.02
C ALA A 109 22.57 -2.14 0.35
N PRO A 110 22.05 -1.30 1.26
CA PRO A 110 20.76 -1.50 1.92
C PRO A 110 19.54 -1.49 0.99
N ASP A 111 19.68 -0.91 -0.20
CA ASP A 111 18.61 -0.89 -1.22
C ASP A 111 18.69 -2.05 -2.23
N ALA A 112 19.76 -2.85 -2.20
CA ALA A 112 19.99 -3.94 -3.16
C ALA A 112 19.45 -5.27 -2.63
N ASN A 113 18.75 -6.01 -3.51
CA ASN A 113 18.26 -7.37 -3.25
C ASN A 113 17.48 -7.49 -1.92
N VAL A 114 16.67 -6.48 -1.60
CA VAL A 114 15.90 -6.41 -0.35
C VAL A 114 14.88 -7.54 -0.29
N ARG A 115 14.97 -8.36 0.75
CA ARG A 115 14.05 -9.45 1.06
C ARG A 115 12.98 -8.98 2.03
N LEU A 116 11.71 -9.03 1.61
CA LEU A 116 10.56 -8.77 2.47
C LEU A 116 10.34 -9.97 3.40
N ILE A 117 9.96 -9.72 4.65
CA ILE A 117 9.81 -10.75 5.70
C ILE A 117 8.36 -10.84 6.16
N GLU A 118 7.80 -9.71 6.60
CA GLU A 118 6.46 -9.65 7.16
C GLU A 118 5.80 -8.32 6.77
N THR A 119 4.54 -8.36 6.35
CA THR A 119 3.69 -7.19 6.22
C THR A 119 2.63 -7.21 7.31
N ARG A 120 2.60 -6.18 8.14
CA ARG A 120 1.57 -5.93 9.14
C ARG A 120 0.60 -4.87 8.65
N LEU A 121 -0.69 -5.13 8.82
CA LEU A 121 -1.77 -4.19 8.60
C LEU A 121 -2.35 -3.80 9.96
N LEU A 122 -2.63 -2.51 10.13
CA LEU A 122 -3.49 -2.02 11.19
C LEU A 122 -4.70 -1.36 10.53
N VAL A 123 -5.86 -2.01 10.61
CA VAL A 123 -7.06 -1.60 9.87
C VAL A 123 -8.04 -0.94 10.82
N ARG A 124 -8.44 0.30 10.54
CA ARG A 124 -9.49 1.00 11.29
C ARG A 124 -10.86 0.48 10.85
N ARG A 125 -11.46 -0.36 11.67
CA ARG A 125 -12.86 -0.80 11.53
C ARG A 125 -13.74 0.00 12.48
N ALA A 126 -15.06 -0.13 12.32
CA ALA A 126 -16.04 0.54 13.19
C ALA A 126 -15.80 0.23 14.68
N ALA A 127 -15.55 -1.05 15.01
CA ALA A 127 -15.30 -1.49 16.39
C ALA A 127 -13.93 -1.10 16.96
N GLY A 128 -12.96 -0.67 16.14
CA GLY A 128 -11.60 -0.43 16.60
C GLY A 128 -10.53 -0.70 15.55
N TRP A 129 -9.27 -0.67 16.00
CA TRP A 129 -8.13 -1.07 15.19
C TRP A 129 -7.95 -2.60 15.22
N VAL A 130 -7.83 -3.20 14.04
CA VAL A 130 -7.61 -4.63 13.88
C VAL A 130 -6.20 -4.87 13.33
N PRO A 131 -5.31 -5.54 14.09
CA PRO A 131 -3.98 -5.91 13.62
C PRO A 131 -4.07 -7.21 12.79
N LEU A 132 -3.40 -7.23 11.64
CA LEU A 132 -3.25 -8.41 10.78
C LEU A 132 -1.79 -8.57 10.37
N SER A 133 -1.31 -9.81 10.28
CA SER A 133 0.08 -10.12 9.93
C SER A 133 0.14 -11.13 8.79
N TYR A 134 1.04 -10.89 7.84
CA TYR A 134 1.29 -11.74 6.68
C TYR A 134 2.78 -11.94 6.50
N VAL A 135 3.23 -13.19 6.41
CA VAL A 135 4.62 -13.55 6.13
C VAL A 135 4.79 -13.78 4.62
N TRP A 136 5.92 -13.32 4.09
CA TRP A 136 6.30 -13.47 2.67
C TRP A 136 6.86 -14.86 2.35
#